data_AF-A0A2P4P7F6-F1
#
_entry.id   AF-A0A2P4P7F6-F1
#
_cell.length_a   1.000
_cell.length_b   1.000
_cell.length_c   1.000
_cell.angle_alpha   90.00
_cell.angle_beta   90.00
_cell.angle_gamma   90.00
#
_symmetry.space_group_name_H-M   'P 1'
#
loop_
_entity.id
_entity.type
_entity.pdbx_description
1 polymer ?
#
loop_
_entity_poly.entity_id
_entity_poly.type
_entity_poly.pdbx_seq_one_letter_code
_entity_poly.pdbx_strand_id
1 'polypeptide(L)'
;MLVSYETIDSFDSNGKTVIYWNSQLEQTRRECMSTPPKHRSAWIQKKKHWVSEMLKEVVKRERIDELYCRKQSLEDERIFRTLLDEFRQIKDEKGQQRYIDKYILQLPTYLEGQNTWKIPFMTNPWPNFIDRLKIEYPKIINKVTRIQQLTDTMLTLITSYVTLASDLKVSSEQGYQIYLTDPVIDCIQWCPSFINPPYVKNDASIPWTEEYLIKTLIPKLRREARRLLKRSDIKRPGPFTSVRGCKNLIKNEVEDKEYFMCKLCWKSARKIYTYEGICRHLTSGRHSIARIDDERMIEVDREKVKKLLPVWFSNFH
;
A
#
# COMPACT_ATOMS: atom_id res chain seq x y z
N MET A 1 43.28 -4.11 -35.63
CA MET A 1 43.04 -2.86 -34.88
C MET A 1 41.55 -2.59 -34.88
N LEU A 2 40.90 -2.73 -33.72
CA LEU A 2 39.54 -2.26 -33.49
C LEU A 2 39.60 -0.73 -33.42
N VAL A 3 39.11 -0.05 -34.46
CA VAL A 3 38.91 1.38 -34.39
C VAL A 3 37.56 1.60 -33.71
N SER A 4 37.59 2.03 -32.45
CA SER A 4 36.40 2.53 -31.77
C SER A 4 36.03 3.86 -32.40
N TYR A 5 35.08 3.84 -33.33
CA TYR A 5 34.35 5.06 -33.62
C TYR A 5 33.33 5.22 -32.49
N GLU A 6 33.48 6.31 -31.76
CA GLU A 6 32.47 6.83 -30.83
C GLU A 6 31.10 6.70 -31.50
N THR A 7 30.11 6.22 -30.75
CA THR A 7 28.69 6.32 -31.14
C THR A 7 28.44 7.78 -31.51
N ILE A 8 28.44 8.09 -32.80
CA ILE A 8 28.06 9.41 -33.28
C ILE A 8 26.55 9.47 -33.06
N ASP A 9 26.14 10.07 -31.96
CA ASP A 9 24.76 10.43 -31.70
C ASP A 9 24.35 11.49 -32.73
N SER A 10 23.95 11.05 -33.91
CA SER A 10 23.26 11.91 -34.86
C SER A 10 21.78 11.87 -34.54
N PHE A 11 21.19 13.02 -34.27
CA PHE A 11 19.76 13.17 -34.07
C PHE A 11 19.08 13.36 -35.43
N ASP A 12 17.97 12.67 -35.66
CA ASP A 12 17.09 13.04 -36.78
C ASP A 12 16.42 14.40 -36.50
N SER A 13 15.77 14.99 -37.51
CA SER A 13 15.05 16.27 -37.37
C SER A 13 13.92 16.26 -36.32
N ASN A 14 13.61 15.09 -35.75
CA ASN A 14 12.59 14.87 -34.72
C ASN A 14 13.21 14.51 -33.35
N GLY A 15 14.54 14.59 -33.18
CA GLY A 15 15.23 14.37 -31.91
C GLY A 15 15.45 12.91 -31.52
N LYS A 16 15.28 11.94 -32.44
CA LYS A 16 15.59 10.52 -32.16
C LYS A 16 17.08 10.24 -32.35
N THR A 17 17.70 9.56 -31.38
CA THR A 17 19.07 9.05 -31.51
C THR A 17 19.13 8.01 -32.63
N VAL A 18 19.95 8.27 -33.65
CA VAL A 18 20.14 7.33 -34.75
C VAL A 18 21.36 6.47 -34.49
N ILE A 19 21.13 5.17 -34.32
CA ILE A 19 22.18 4.18 -34.07
C ILE A 19 22.45 3.41 -35.36
N TYR A 20 23.71 3.35 -35.77
CA TYR A 20 24.14 2.60 -36.95
C TYR A 20 25.01 1.42 -36.57
N TRP A 21 24.85 0.30 -37.27
CA TRP A 21 25.78 -0.82 -37.15
C TRP A 21 27.11 -0.45 -37.82
N ASN A 22 28.22 -0.55 -37.08
CA ASN A 22 29.56 -0.26 -37.59
C ASN A 22 29.90 -1.02 -38.88
N SER A 23 29.43 -2.26 -39.00
CA SER A 23 29.60 -3.08 -40.22
C SER A 23 28.96 -2.43 -41.46
N GLN A 24 27.78 -1.84 -41.31
CA GLN A 24 27.05 -1.18 -42.40
C GLN A 24 27.66 0.18 -42.76
N LEU A 25 28.17 0.91 -41.76
CA LEU A 25 28.89 2.17 -41.98
C LEU A 25 30.17 1.93 -42.79
N GLU A 26 30.98 0.95 -42.38
CA GLU A 26 32.25 0.62 -43.05
C GLU A 26 32.04 0.03 -44.45
N GLN A 27 30.97 -0.74 -44.65
CA GLN A 27 30.59 -1.18 -45.99
C GLN A 27 30.21 0.01 -46.89
N THR A 28 29.38 0.93 -46.39
CA THR A 28 28.94 2.10 -47.15
C THR A 28 30.10 3.03 -47.49
N ARG A 29 31.05 3.20 -46.56
CA ARG A 29 32.29 3.94 -46.79
C ARG A 29 33.13 3.33 -47.90
N ARG A 30 33.33 2.01 -47.89
CA ARG A 30 34.07 1.29 -48.94
C ARG A 30 33.42 1.44 -50.31
N GLU A 31 32.10 1.32 -50.39
CA GLU A 31 31.32 1.51 -51.63
C GLU A 31 31.43 2.95 -52.18
N CYS A 32 31.46 3.96 -51.31
CA CYS A 32 31.63 5.35 -51.74
C CYS A 32 33.05 5.61 -52.29
N MET A 33 34.07 5.08 -51.62
CA MET A 33 35.47 5.27 -52.01
C MET A 33 35.81 4.58 -53.33
N SER A 34 35.20 3.42 -53.62
CA SER A 34 35.35 2.70 -54.89
C SER A 34 34.56 3.31 -56.05
N THR A 35 33.63 4.25 -55.79
CA THR A 35 32.84 4.92 -56.82
C THR A 35 33.61 6.11 -57.42
N PRO A 36 33.79 6.19 -58.75
CA PRO A 36 34.49 7.31 -59.41
C PRO A 36 33.84 8.67 -59.09
N PRO A 37 34.63 9.75 -58.91
CA PRO A 37 34.11 11.07 -58.50
C PRO A 37 32.93 11.58 -59.34
N LYS A 38 33.00 11.39 -60.66
CA LYS A 38 31.96 11.75 -61.64
C LYS A 38 30.61 11.04 -61.47
N HIS A 39 30.57 9.91 -60.76
CA HIS A 39 29.36 9.11 -60.52
C HIS A 39 28.89 9.15 -59.06
N ARG A 40 29.62 9.81 -58.16
CA ARG A 40 29.29 9.86 -56.72
C ARG A 40 27.94 10.52 -56.45
N SER A 41 27.59 11.58 -57.17
CA SER A 41 26.29 12.25 -57.03
C SER A 41 25.12 11.30 -57.32
N ALA A 42 25.20 10.54 -58.42
CA ALA A 42 24.21 9.53 -58.78
C ALA A 42 24.16 8.37 -57.77
N TRP A 43 25.31 7.93 -57.25
CA TRP A 43 25.38 6.92 -56.19
C TRP A 43 24.71 7.38 -54.89
N ILE A 44 24.96 8.63 -54.47
CA ILE A 44 24.32 9.24 -53.29
C ILE A 44 22.81 9.26 -53.48
N GLN A 45 22.31 9.70 -54.65
CA GLN A 45 20.88 9.72 -54.93
C GLN A 45 20.27 8.31 -54.88
N LYS A 46 20.94 7.31 -55.45
CA LYS A 46 20.51 5.91 -55.38
C LYS A 46 20.43 5.39 -53.94
N LYS A 47 21.42 5.69 -53.10
CA LYS A 47 21.43 5.32 -51.67
C LYS A 47 20.32 6.02 -50.89
N LYS A 48 20.09 7.32 -51.13
CA LYS A 48 18.97 8.07 -50.54
C LYS A 48 17.63 7.44 -50.88
N HIS A 49 17.41 7.06 -52.13
CA HIS A 49 16.19 6.36 -52.56
C HIS A 49 16.03 5.00 -51.86
N TRP A 50 17.10 4.20 -51.80
CA TRP A 50 17.08 2.90 -51.10
C TRP A 50 16.76 3.03 -49.61
N VAL A 51 17.35 4.00 -48.91
CA VAL A 51 17.04 4.28 -47.50
C VAL A 51 15.57 4.69 -47.34
N SER A 52 15.04 5.51 -48.25
CA SER A 52 13.62 5.91 -48.22
C SER A 52 12.69 4.71 -48.36
N GLU A 53 12.97 3.77 -49.27
CA GLU A 53 12.18 2.54 -49.40
C GLU A 53 12.32 1.63 -48.17
N MET A 54 13.52 1.50 -47.60
CA MET A 54 13.69 0.77 -46.34
C MET A 54 12.91 1.38 -45.19
N LEU A 55 12.91 2.70 -45.04
CA LEU A 55 12.14 3.38 -44.00
C LEU A 55 10.64 3.15 -44.18
N LYS A 56 10.13 3.13 -45.41
CA LYS A 56 8.73 2.77 -45.67
C LYS A 56 8.43 1.34 -45.22
N GLU A 57 9.33 0.38 -45.47
CA GLU A 57 9.18 -1.00 -45.00
C GLU A 57 9.27 -1.12 -43.47
N VAL A 58 10.15 -0.36 -42.82
CA VAL A 58 10.23 -0.31 -41.36
C VAL A 58 8.92 0.19 -40.77
N VAL A 59 8.38 1.30 -41.26
CA VAL A 59 7.09 1.84 -40.77
C VAL A 59 5.94 0.84 -40.98
N LYS A 60 5.93 0.11 -42.11
CA LYS A 60 4.95 -0.96 -42.33
C LYS A 60 5.09 -2.08 -41.30
N ARG A 61 6.32 -2.52 -40.99
CA ARG A 61 6.59 -3.57 -40.00
C ARG A 61 6.25 -3.12 -38.59
N GLU A 62 6.65 -1.91 -38.19
CA GLU A 62 6.27 -1.32 -36.91
C GLU A 62 4.75 -1.33 -36.73
N ARG A 63 4.00 -0.94 -37.76
CA ARG A 63 2.53 -1.00 -37.71
C ARG A 63 1.98 -2.43 -37.58
N ILE A 64 2.60 -3.41 -38.24
CA ILE A 64 2.20 -4.82 -38.13
C ILE A 64 2.51 -5.35 -36.72
N ASP A 65 3.69 -5.03 -36.18
CA ASP A 65 4.13 -5.42 -34.86
C ASP A 65 3.23 -4.80 -33.77
N GLU A 66 2.86 -3.51 -33.91
CA GLU A 66 1.88 -2.84 -33.05
C GLU A 66 0.52 -3.55 -33.06
N LEU A 67 0.02 -3.93 -34.25
CA LEU A 67 -1.23 -4.67 -34.38
C LEU A 67 -1.14 -6.06 -33.74
N TYR A 68 -0.01 -6.75 -33.92
CA TYR A 68 0.25 -8.05 -33.31
C TYR A 68 0.29 -7.96 -31.78
N CYS A 69 1.07 -7.03 -31.23
CA CYS A 69 1.13 -6.76 -29.80
C CYS A 69 -0.26 -6.42 -29.24
N ARG A 70 -1.03 -5.56 -29.91
CA ARG A 70 -2.39 -5.23 -29.48
C ARG A 70 -3.31 -6.44 -29.46
N LYS A 71 -3.26 -7.29 -30.49
CA LYS A 71 -4.03 -8.52 -30.55
C LYS A 71 -3.64 -9.47 -29.42
N GLN A 72 -2.34 -9.63 -29.17
CA GLN A 72 -1.82 -10.50 -28.12
C GLN A 72 -2.20 -10.00 -26.72
N SER A 73 -2.11 -8.70 -26.47
CA SER A 73 -2.54 -8.07 -25.20
C SER A 73 -4.02 -8.33 -24.90
N LEU A 74 -4.90 -8.25 -25.91
CA LEU A 74 -6.32 -8.56 -25.73
C LEU A 74 -6.57 -10.04 -25.43
N GLU A 75 -5.81 -10.94 -26.05
CA GLU A 75 -5.91 -12.37 -25.78
C GLU A 75 -5.39 -12.69 -24.37
N ASP A 76 -4.26 -12.12 -23.97
CA ASP A 76 -3.70 -12.23 -22.63
C ASP A 76 -4.65 -11.68 -21.56
N GLU A 77 -5.32 -10.55 -21.83
CA GLU A 77 -6.37 -10.01 -20.96
C GLU A 77 -7.54 -11.00 -20.80
N ARG A 78 -7.96 -11.62 -21.90
CA ARG A 78 -9.02 -12.63 -21.89
C ARG A 78 -8.61 -13.84 -21.07
N ILE A 79 -7.41 -14.38 -21.30
CA ILE A 79 -6.85 -15.51 -20.55
C ILE A 79 -6.78 -15.19 -19.06
N PHE A 80 -6.25 -14.01 -18.70
CA PHE A 80 -6.17 -13.55 -17.31
C PHE A 80 -7.54 -13.51 -16.63
N ARG A 81 -8.55 -12.95 -17.30
CA ARG A 81 -9.93 -12.90 -16.77
C ARG A 81 -10.51 -14.30 -16.58
N THR A 82 -10.35 -15.18 -17.57
CA THR A 82 -10.82 -16.57 -17.50
C THR A 82 -10.19 -17.32 -16.34
N LEU A 83 -8.86 -17.26 -16.19
CA LEU A 83 -8.15 -17.92 -15.10
C LEU A 83 -8.54 -17.38 -13.71
N LEU A 84 -8.82 -16.08 -13.60
CA LEU A 84 -9.32 -15.50 -12.35
C LEU A 84 -10.74 -15.96 -12.02
N ASP A 85 -11.61 -16.04 -13.01
CA ASP A 85 -12.98 -16.53 -12.81
C ASP A 85 -12.99 -18.02 -12.46
N GLU A 86 -12.13 -18.82 -13.09
CA GLU A 86 -11.89 -20.21 -12.69
C GLU A 86 -11.44 -20.30 -11.23
N PHE A 87 -10.46 -19.49 -10.83
CA PHE A 87 -9.97 -19.46 -9.45
C PHE A 87 -11.07 -19.07 -8.44
N ARG A 88 -11.92 -18.09 -8.79
CA ARG A 88 -13.06 -17.65 -7.95
C ARG A 88 -14.13 -18.72 -7.79
N GLN A 89 -14.34 -19.53 -8.82
CA GLN A 89 -15.34 -20.61 -8.80
C GLN A 89 -14.90 -21.83 -7.98
N ILE A 90 -13.64 -21.89 -7.53
CA ILE A 90 -13.18 -22.96 -6.65
C ILE A 90 -13.92 -22.88 -5.31
N LYS A 91 -14.73 -23.91 -5.05
CA LYS A 91 -15.49 -24.08 -3.82
C LYS A 91 -14.71 -24.91 -2.80
N ASP A 92 -14.99 -24.68 -1.53
CA ASP A 92 -14.54 -25.54 -0.45
C ASP A 92 -15.39 -26.83 -0.34
N GLU A 93 -15.02 -27.71 0.59
CA GLU A 93 -15.74 -28.96 0.87
C GLU A 93 -17.21 -28.75 1.29
N LYS A 94 -17.58 -27.53 1.68
CA LYS A 94 -18.93 -27.13 2.10
C LYS A 94 -19.69 -26.41 0.98
N GLY A 95 -19.12 -26.31 -0.22
CA GLY A 95 -19.72 -25.65 -1.37
C GLY A 95 -19.69 -24.12 -1.31
N GLN A 96 -18.97 -23.52 -0.35
CA GLN A 96 -18.78 -22.08 -0.21
C GLN A 96 -17.58 -21.60 -1.04
N GLN A 97 -17.58 -20.33 -1.41
CA GLN A 97 -16.48 -19.73 -2.15
C GLN A 97 -15.22 -19.71 -1.29
N ARG A 98 -14.16 -20.39 -1.74
CA ARG A 98 -12.92 -20.56 -0.97
C ARG A 98 -12.06 -19.30 -0.92
N TYR A 99 -12.13 -18.48 -1.97
CA TYR A 99 -11.24 -17.34 -2.19
C TYR A 99 -12.01 -16.01 -2.22
N ILE A 100 -11.59 -15.06 -1.38
CA ILE A 100 -12.23 -13.75 -1.20
C ILE A 100 -11.48 -12.70 -2.05
N ASP A 101 -12.20 -11.97 -2.89
CA ASP A 101 -11.63 -11.00 -3.85
C ASP A 101 -10.69 -9.98 -3.20
N LYS A 102 -11.05 -9.42 -2.03
CA LYS A 102 -10.23 -8.44 -1.30
C LYS A 102 -8.78 -8.92 -1.11
N TYR A 103 -8.58 -10.22 -0.86
CA TYR A 103 -7.26 -10.80 -0.63
C TYR A 103 -6.60 -11.28 -1.92
N ILE A 104 -7.38 -11.65 -2.94
CA ILE A 104 -6.86 -12.01 -4.27
C ILE A 104 -6.10 -10.82 -4.88
N LEU A 105 -6.66 -9.62 -4.78
CA LEU A 105 -6.07 -8.39 -5.34
C LEU A 105 -4.70 -8.03 -4.72
N GLN A 106 -4.37 -8.60 -3.56
CA GLN A 106 -3.11 -8.35 -2.85
C GLN A 106 -2.02 -9.38 -3.21
N LEU A 107 -2.34 -10.40 -4.00
CA LEU A 107 -1.41 -11.47 -4.33
C LEU A 107 -0.35 -10.97 -5.33
N PRO A 108 0.95 -11.25 -5.10
CA PRO A 108 2.01 -10.92 -6.04
C PRO A 108 1.75 -11.43 -7.46
N THR A 109 1.27 -12.66 -7.59
CA THR A 109 0.95 -13.25 -8.90
C THR A 109 -0.20 -12.51 -9.59
N TYR A 110 -1.19 -12.02 -8.85
CA TYR A 110 -2.27 -11.19 -9.42
C TYR A 110 -1.72 -9.88 -9.99
N LEU A 111 -0.87 -9.19 -9.21
CA LEU A 111 -0.24 -7.92 -9.62
C LEU A 111 0.70 -8.10 -10.81
N GLU A 112 1.48 -9.19 -10.84
CA GLU A 112 2.30 -9.57 -11.99
C GLU A 112 1.43 -9.77 -13.22
N GLY A 113 0.38 -10.60 -13.12
CA GLY A 113 -0.57 -10.84 -14.22
C GLY A 113 -1.17 -9.54 -14.76
N GLN A 114 -1.58 -8.63 -13.87
CA GLN A 114 -2.17 -7.34 -14.23
C GLN A 114 -1.21 -6.43 -15.02
N ASN A 115 0.09 -6.54 -14.77
CA ASN A 115 1.12 -5.77 -15.47
C ASN A 115 1.53 -6.45 -16.77
N THR A 116 1.59 -7.78 -16.79
CA THR A 116 2.10 -8.55 -17.94
C THR A 116 1.15 -8.52 -19.13
N TRP A 117 -0.18 -8.61 -18.96
CA TRP A 117 -1.09 -8.53 -20.12
C TRP A 117 -1.05 -7.16 -20.83
N LYS A 118 -0.60 -6.11 -20.15
CA LYS A 118 -0.43 -4.76 -20.73
C LYS A 118 0.82 -4.63 -21.59
N ILE A 119 1.80 -5.51 -21.39
CA ILE A 119 3.09 -5.50 -22.10
C ILE A 119 3.33 -6.92 -22.61
N PRO A 120 2.79 -7.26 -23.79
CA PRO A 120 2.98 -8.58 -24.39
C PRO A 120 4.46 -8.75 -24.75
N PHE A 121 5.21 -9.40 -23.87
CA PHE A 121 6.60 -9.78 -24.08
C PHE A 121 6.71 -11.31 -24.01
N MET A 122 7.80 -11.87 -24.55
CA MET A 122 7.99 -13.30 -24.85
C MET A 122 7.78 -14.30 -23.68
N THR A 123 7.59 -13.84 -22.45
CA THR A 123 7.37 -14.70 -21.28
C THR A 123 5.88 -14.93 -21.06
N ASN A 124 5.43 -16.18 -21.19
CA ASN A 124 4.05 -16.58 -20.90
C ASN A 124 3.86 -16.84 -19.39
N PRO A 125 3.18 -15.95 -18.62
CA PRO A 125 3.02 -16.12 -17.17
C PRO A 125 1.86 -17.06 -16.78
N TRP A 126 1.06 -17.50 -17.75
CA TRP A 126 -0.23 -18.16 -17.54
C TRP A 126 -0.17 -19.64 -17.09
N PRO A 127 0.78 -20.49 -17.52
CA PRO A 127 0.72 -21.94 -17.31
C PRO A 127 0.60 -22.39 -15.84
N ASN A 128 1.15 -21.61 -14.91
CA ASN A 128 1.13 -21.90 -13.47
C ASN A 128 0.39 -20.83 -12.66
N PHE A 129 -0.38 -19.95 -13.31
CA PHE A 129 -0.99 -18.79 -12.65
C PHE A 129 -1.89 -19.19 -11.48
N ILE A 130 -2.83 -20.12 -11.71
CA ILE A 130 -3.75 -20.60 -10.69
C ILE A 130 -3.00 -21.28 -9.53
N ASP A 131 -2.01 -22.11 -9.83
CA ASP A 131 -1.29 -22.85 -8.78
C ASP A 131 -0.41 -21.92 -7.93
N ARG A 132 0.19 -20.90 -8.55
CA ARG A 132 0.86 -19.82 -7.82
C ARG A 132 -0.10 -19.10 -6.86
N LEU A 133 -1.31 -18.73 -7.33
CA LEU A 133 -2.34 -18.12 -6.48
C LEU A 133 -2.75 -19.04 -5.32
N LYS A 134 -2.92 -20.35 -5.56
CA LYS A 134 -3.24 -21.33 -4.52
C LYS A 134 -2.16 -21.43 -3.43
N ILE A 135 -0.88 -21.25 -3.79
CA ILE A 135 0.25 -21.28 -2.86
C ILE A 135 0.36 -19.96 -2.07
N GLU A 136 0.10 -18.83 -2.72
CA GLU A 136 0.22 -17.50 -2.12
C GLU A 136 -0.95 -17.17 -1.18
N TYR A 137 -2.18 -17.54 -1.55
CA TYR A 137 -3.39 -17.17 -0.84
C TYR A 137 -3.41 -17.60 0.64
N PRO A 138 -3.04 -18.84 1.02
CA PRO A 138 -2.97 -19.26 2.42
C PRO A 138 -2.02 -18.39 3.25
N LYS A 139 -0.93 -17.87 2.66
CA LYS A 139 0.01 -17.01 3.37
C LYS A 139 -0.62 -15.67 3.75
N ILE A 140 -1.41 -15.09 2.84
CA ILE A 140 -2.16 -13.84 3.10
C ILE A 140 -3.23 -14.10 4.15
N ILE A 141 -4.07 -15.12 3.99
CA ILE A 141 -5.13 -15.43 4.94
C ILE A 141 -4.57 -15.71 6.34
N ASN A 142 -3.53 -16.53 6.45
CA ASN A 142 -2.92 -16.82 7.75
C ASN A 142 -2.33 -15.57 8.40
N LYS A 143 -1.85 -14.59 7.62
CA LYS A 143 -1.43 -13.29 8.16
C LYS A 143 -2.62 -12.47 8.64
N VAL A 144 -3.68 -12.39 7.83
CA VAL A 144 -4.91 -11.65 8.14
C VAL A 144 -5.60 -12.20 9.38
N THR A 145 -5.84 -13.51 9.46
CA THR A 145 -6.45 -14.17 10.61
C THR A 145 -5.68 -13.91 11.90
N ARG A 146 -4.34 -13.89 11.81
CA ARG A 146 -3.48 -13.57 12.96
C ARG A 146 -3.61 -12.10 13.36
N ILE A 147 -3.56 -11.17 12.40
CA ILE A 147 -3.79 -9.75 12.70
C ILE A 147 -5.15 -9.57 13.38
N GLN A 148 -6.20 -10.19 12.85
CA GLN A 148 -7.54 -10.17 13.44
C GLN A 148 -7.55 -10.72 14.88
N GLN A 149 -6.97 -11.90 15.11
CA GLN A 149 -6.86 -12.49 16.45
C GLN A 149 -6.19 -11.52 17.44
N LEU A 150 -5.11 -10.86 17.02
CA LEU A 150 -4.39 -9.89 17.83
C LEU A 150 -5.22 -8.61 18.09
N THR A 151 -5.88 -8.06 17.07
CA THR A 151 -6.73 -6.87 17.23
C THR A 151 -7.92 -7.15 18.12
N ASP A 152 -8.55 -8.32 18.00
CA ASP A 152 -9.68 -8.74 18.82
C ASP A 152 -9.28 -8.94 20.28
N THR A 153 -8.11 -9.55 20.51
CA THR A 153 -7.54 -9.68 21.86
C THR A 153 -7.24 -8.31 22.46
N MET A 154 -6.63 -7.41 21.69
CA MET A 154 -6.35 -6.05 22.17
C MET A 154 -7.63 -5.27 22.47
N LEU A 155 -8.64 -5.35 21.60
CA LEU A 155 -9.96 -4.76 21.83
C LEU A 155 -10.58 -5.30 23.12
N THR A 156 -10.56 -6.61 23.33
CA THR A 156 -11.06 -7.26 24.55
C THR A 156 -10.33 -6.74 25.79
N LEU A 157 -9.01 -6.59 25.74
CA LEU A 157 -8.23 -6.05 26.86
C LEU A 157 -8.53 -4.57 27.14
N ILE A 158 -8.85 -3.79 26.11
CA ILE A 158 -9.23 -2.37 26.23
C ILE A 158 -10.67 -2.21 26.76
N THR A 159 -11.60 -3.09 26.36
CA THR A 159 -13.02 -3.03 26.73
C THR A 159 -13.36 -3.83 27.99
N SER A 160 -12.46 -4.69 28.46
CA SER A 160 -12.65 -5.47 29.68
C SER A 160 -12.97 -4.55 30.87
N TYR A 161 -13.95 -4.97 31.67
CA TYR A 161 -14.63 -4.19 32.71
C TYR A 161 -13.68 -3.54 33.73
N VAL A 162 -12.45 -4.05 33.88
CA VAL A 162 -11.43 -3.51 34.81
C VAL A 162 -10.90 -2.14 34.36
N THR A 163 -10.97 -1.80 33.07
CA THR A 163 -10.67 -0.45 32.57
C THR A 163 -11.77 0.58 32.90
N LEU A 164 -12.95 0.14 33.36
CA LEU A 164 -14.07 1.00 33.78
C LEU A 164 -13.88 1.60 35.18
N ALA A 165 -12.93 1.08 35.98
CA ALA A 165 -12.67 1.52 37.34
C ALA A 165 -11.40 2.37 37.48
N SER A 166 -11.05 3.19 36.47
CA SER A 166 -9.86 4.05 36.51
C SER A 166 -9.99 5.30 37.42
N ASP A 167 -10.68 5.14 38.56
CA ASP A 167 -10.61 6.05 39.71
C ASP A 167 -10.50 5.34 41.08
N LEU A 168 -10.39 4.01 41.14
CA LEU A 168 -10.18 3.30 42.41
C LEU A 168 -8.94 2.42 42.33
N LYS A 169 -8.03 2.62 43.29
CA LYS A 169 -6.83 1.81 43.55
C LYS A 169 -7.18 0.33 43.43
N VAL A 170 -6.59 -0.39 42.46
CA VAL A 170 -6.75 -1.84 42.42
C VAL A 170 -5.42 -2.57 42.51
N SER A 171 -5.45 -3.61 43.34
CA SER A 171 -4.39 -4.50 43.76
C SER A 171 -3.80 -5.32 42.61
N SER A 172 -2.58 -5.80 42.84
CA SER A 172 -1.64 -6.47 41.93
C SER A 172 -2.06 -7.82 41.35
N GLU A 173 -3.31 -8.25 41.49
CA GLU A 173 -3.80 -9.55 41.00
C GLU A 173 -4.72 -9.45 39.77
N GLN A 174 -4.97 -8.25 39.25
CA GLN A 174 -5.83 -8.09 38.07
C GLN A 174 -5.06 -8.27 36.76
N GLY A 175 -5.66 -9.07 35.87
CA GLY A 175 -5.14 -9.47 34.57
C GLY A 175 -4.63 -8.31 33.71
N TYR A 176 -3.82 -8.68 32.72
CA TYR A 176 -3.13 -7.75 31.82
C TYR A 176 -4.08 -6.72 31.19
N GLN A 177 -3.75 -5.42 31.26
CA GLN A 177 -4.61 -4.32 30.79
C GLN A 177 -3.91 -3.42 29.77
N ILE A 178 -4.72 -2.85 28.86
CA ILE A 178 -4.31 -1.83 27.89
C ILE A 178 -5.16 -0.58 28.09
N TYR A 179 -4.54 0.52 28.51
CA TYR A 179 -5.22 1.81 28.67
C TYR A 179 -5.32 2.55 27.34
N LEU A 180 -6.34 3.38 27.16
CA LEU A 180 -6.50 4.25 25.98
C LEU A 180 -5.31 5.19 25.71
N THR A 181 -4.57 5.52 26.77
CA THR A 181 -3.37 6.34 26.71
C THR A 181 -2.12 5.55 26.33
N ASP A 182 -2.23 4.22 26.20
CA ASP A 182 -1.07 3.39 25.87
C ASP A 182 -0.63 3.65 24.41
N PRO A 183 0.66 3.90 24.18
CA PRO A 183 1.20 4.15 22.85
C PRO A 183 0.96 3.01 21.86
N VAL A 184 0.73 1.79 22.35
CA VAL A 184 0.43 0.66 21.48
C VAL A 184 -0.85 0.88 20.69
N ILE A 185 -1.81 1.64 21.20
CA ILE A 185 -3.10 1.86 20.53
C ILE A 185 -2.91 2.78 19.33
N ASP A 186 -2.18 3.89 19.42
CA ASP A 186 -2.00 4.78 18.28
C ASP A 186 -0.83 4.36 17.38
N CYS A 187 0.14 3.58 17.89
CA CYS A 187 1.34 3.21 17.13
C CYS A 187 1.33 1.80 16.51
N ILE A 188 0.30 0.98 16.72
CA ILE A 188 0.34 -0.45 16.39
C ILE A 188 0.76 -0.74 14.95
N GLN A 189 0.29 0.06 14.00
CA GLN A 189 0.52 -0.14 12.57
C GLN A 189 1.99 0.01 12.16
N TRP A 190 2.82 0.65 12.99
CA TRP A 190 4.25 0.81 12.77
C TRP A 190 5.10 -0.18 13.58
N CYS A 191 4.48 -1.00 14.44
CA CYS A 191 5.20 -2.01 15.21
C CYS A 191 5.68 -3.14 14.30
N PRO A 192 6.99 -3.45 14.27
CA PRO A 192 7.52 -4.55 13.44
C PRO A 192 6.82 -5.89 13.68
N SER A 193 6.49 -6.22 14.94
CA SER A 193 5.81 -7.47 15.27
C SER A 193 4.32 -7.47 14.91
N PHE A 194 3.74 -6.32 14.54
CA PHE A 194 2.39 -6.23 13.97
C PHE A 194 2.43 -6.37 12.45
N ILE A 195 3.39 -5.69 11.81
CA ILE A 195 3.61 -5.75 10.35
C ILE A 195 3.95 -7.17 9.91
N ASN A 196 4.81 -7.84 10.66
CA ASN A 196 5.25 -9.22 10.44
C ASN A 196 5.04 -10.04 11.71
N PRO A 197 3.82 -10.56 11.93
CA PRO A 197 3.54 -11.27 13.16
C PRO A 197 4.31 -12.59 13.28
N PRO A 198 4.82 -12.93 14.48
CA PRO A 198 5.64 -14.11 14.68
C PRO A 198 4.86 -15.41 14.44
N TYR A 199 5.55 -16.45 13.99
CA TYR A 199 5.00 -17.79 13.84
C TYR A 199 5.11 -18.58 15.14
N VAL A 200 4.15 -19.47 15.38
CA VAL A 200 4.28 -20.48 16.44
C VAL A 200 5.03 -21.66 15.84
N LYS A 201 6.19 -22.02 16.40
CA LYS A 201 7.01 -23.14 15.90
C LYS A 201 7.34 -23.06 14.40
N ASN A 202 7.55 -21.85 13.87
CA ASN A 202 7.76 -21.58 12.43
C ASN A 202 6.62 -22.01 11.51
N ASP A 203 5.42 -22.24 12.04
CA ASP A 203 4.22 -22.56 11.28
C ASP A 203 3.24 -21.37 11.28
N ALA A 204 2.78 -21.00 10.09
CA ALA A 204 1.82 -19.91 9.89
C ALA A 204 0.37 -20.33 10.11
N SER A 205 0.08 -21.63 10.08
CA SER A 205 -1.26 -22.19 10.25
C SER A 205 -1.69 -22.32 11.71
N ILE A 206 -0.72 -22.35 12.64
CA ILE A 206 -0.98 -22.51 14.06
C ILE A 206 -1.41 -21.16 14.65
N PRO A 207 -2.64 -21.04 15.20
CA PRO A 207 -3.08 -19.82 15.88
C PRO A 207 -2.30 -19.61 17.18
N TRP A 208 -2.21 -18.36 17.63
CA TRP A 208 -1.58 -18.10 18.92
C TRP A 208 -2.51 -18.53 20.07
N THR A 209 -1.92 -19.01 21.15
CA THR A 209 -2.66 -19.17 22.40
C THR A 209 -2.91 -17.79 23.01
N GLU A 210 -4.02 -17.67 23.74
CA GLU A 210 -4.33 -16.45 24.49
C GLU A 210 -3.19 -16.07 25.46
N GLU A 211 -2.60 -17.07 26.11
CA GLU A 211 -1.43 -16.87 26.99
C GLU A 211 -0.23 -16.27 26.24
N TYR A 212 0.08 -16.76 25.04
CA TYR A 212 1.17 -16.21 24.24
C TYR A 212 0.89 -14.75 23.85
N LEU A 213 -0.34 -14.45 23.44
CA LEU A 213 -0.77 -13.10 23.09
C LEU A 213 -0.59 -12.15 24.28
N ILE A 214 -1.18 -12.50 25.42
CA ILE A 214 -1.23 -11.66 26.61
C ILE A 214 0.14 -11.52 27.28
N LYS A 215 0.88 -12.62 27.47
CA LYS A 215 2.15 -12.60 28.22
C LYS A 215 3.37 -12.28 27.37
N THR A 216 3.30 -12.44 26.05
CA THR A 216 4.48 -12.31 25.17
C THR A 216 4.30 -11.25 24.09
N LEU A 217 3.33 -11.44 23.18
CA LEU A 217 3.24 -10.63 21.96
C LEU A 217 2.80 -9.19 22.25
N ILE A 218 1.72 -8.98 23.01
CA ILE A 218 1.23 -7.65 23.33
C ILE A 218 2.25 -6.85 24.17
N PRO A 219 2.92 -7.43 25.19
CA PRO A 219 4.01 -6.76 25.88
C PRO A 219 5.15 -6.35 24.96
N LYS A 220 5.50 -7.18 23.98
CA LYS A 220 6.50 -6.85 22.96
C LYS A 220 6.05 -5.67 22.09
N LEU A 221 4.79 -5.67 21.62
CA LEU A 221 4.21 -4.56 20.86
C LEU A 221 4.22 -3.24 21.65
N ARG A 222 3.89 -3.27 22.95
CA ARG A 222 3.98 -2.08 23.81
C ARG A 222 5.41 -1.54 23.90
N ARG A 223 6.42 -2.42 23.99
CA ARG A 223 7.83 -2.00 23.96
C ARG A 223 8.21 -1.40 22.61
N GLU A 224 7.76 -1.99 21.51
CA GLU A 224 7.97 -1.44 20.16
C GLU A 224 7.33 -0.05 20.01
N ALA A 225 6.06 0.09 20.38
CA ALA A 225 5.34 1.36 20.38
C ALA A 225 6.04 2.44 21.20
N ARG A 226 6.51 2.12 22.42
CA ARG A 226 7.28 3.08 23.24
C ARG A 226 8.62 3.48 22.63
N ARG A 227 9.27 2.60 21.84
CA ARG A 227 10.48 2.96 21.10
C ARG A 227 10.14 3.87 19.92
N LEU A 228 9.05 3.59 19.22
CA LEU A 228 8.54 4.44 18.14
C LEU A 228 8.18 5.84 18.67
N LEU A 229 7.80 5.96 19.95
CA LEU A 229 7.58 7.27 20.57
C LEU A 229 8.80 8.21 20.55
N LYS A 230 10.01 7.66 20.54
CA LYS A 230 11.27 8.41 20.59
C LYS A 230 11.80 8.78 19.20
N ARG A 231 11.19 8.23 18.15
CA ARG A 231 11.58 8.42 16.75
C ARG A 231 10.95 9.67 16.17
N SER A 232 11.77 10.57 15.64
CA SER A 232 11.34 11.83 15.00
C SER A 232 10.92 11.67 13.54
N ASP A 233 11.33 10.57 12.89
CA ASP A 233 11.04 10.26 11.49
C ASP A 233 9.59 9.81 11.25
N ILE A 234 8.88 9.41 12.32
CA ILE A 234 7.51 8.92 12.22
C ILE A 234 6.55 10.04 12.62
N LYS A 235 5.83 10.60 11.62
CA LYS A 235 4.75 11.58 11.84
C LYS A 235 3.54 10.90 12.47
N ARG A 236 3.55 10.78 13.80
CA ARG A 236 2.48 10.14 14.57
C ARG A 236 1.31 11.11 14.81
N PRO A 237 0.05 10.61 14.78
CA PRO A 237 -1.13 11.41 15.09
C PRO A 237 -1.21 11.80 16.58
N GLY A 238 -0.52 11.05 17.45
CA GLY A 238 -0.59 11.18 18.91
C GLY A 238 -1.69 10.30 19.51
N PRO A 239 -1.75 10.19 20.86
CA PRO A 239 -2.73 9.35 21.55
C PRO A 239 -4.16 9.73 21.17
N PHE A 240 -5.07 8.77 21.03
CA PHE A 240 -6.48 9.06 20.69
C PHE A 240 -7.23 9.86 21.78
N THR A 241 -6.66 9.94 22.99
CA THR A 241 -7.15 10.78 24.09
C THR A 241 -6.71 12.25 23.97
N SER A 242 -5.78 12.56 23.06
CA SER A 242 -5.41 13.94 22.70
C SER A 242 -6.35 14.49 21.64
N VAL A 243 -6.50 15.81 21.57
CA VAL A 243 -7.37 16.46 20.57
C VAL A 243 -6.86 16.13 19.17
N ARG A 244 -5.55 16.22 18.96
CA ARG A 244 -4.92 15.91 17.67
C ARG A 244 -5.13 14.45 17.26
N GLY A 245 -4.92 13.51 18.17
CA GLY A 245 -5.10 12.08 17.91
C GLY A 245 -6.56 11.73 17.62
N CYS A 246 -7.48 12.27 18.42
CA CYS A 246 -8.93 12.11 18.23
C CYS A 246 -9.39 12.64 16.86
N LYS A 247 -8.94 13.85 16.46
CA LYS A 247 -9.24 14.39 15.13
C LYS A 247 -8.74 13.49 14.00
N ASN A 248 -7.56 12.90 14.14
CA ASN A 248 -7.04 11.97 13.12
C ASN A 248 -7.81 10.64 13.09
N LEU A 249 -8.30 10.16 14.24
CA LEU A 249 -9.17 8.99 14.32
C LEU A 249 -10.51 9.24 13.60
N ILE A 250 -11.11 10.41 13.83
CA ILE A 250 -12.42 10.79 13.27
C ILE A 250 -12.35 11.16 11.79
N LYS A 251 -11.19 11.59 11.25
CA LYS A 251 -11.05 11.90 9.80
C LYS A 251 -11.49 10.78 8.86
N ASN A 252 -11.48 9.55 9.34
CA ASN A 252 -11.91 8.38 8.57
C ASN A 252 -13.42 8.10 8.71
N GLU A 253 -14.14 8.84 9.56
CA GLU A 253 -15.59 8.80 9.69
C GLU A 253 -16.22 10.01 8.98
N VAL A 254 -17.36 9.78 8.32
CA VAL A 254 -18.10 10.78 7.54
C VAL A 254 -18.98 11.69 8.43
N GLU A 255 -19.12 11.37 9.72
CA GLU A 255 -20.06 12.05 10.62
C GLU A 255 -19.39 13.06 11.55
N ASP A 256 -19.91 14.30 11.55
CA ASP A 256 -19.56 15.38 12.49
C ASP A 256 -20.07 15.05 13.91
N LYS A 257 -19.37 14.14 14.57
CA LYS A 257 -19.74 13.67 15.91
C LYS A 257 -19.12 14.54 17.01
N GLU A 258 -19.86 14.67 18.10
CA GLU A 258 -19.43 15.43 19.27
C GLU A 258 -18.53 14.58 20.17
N TYR A 259 -17.25 14.96 20.33
CA TYR A 259 -16.26 14.24 21.16
C TYR A 259 -15.53 15.13 22.17
N PHE A 260 -15.69 16.45 22.09
CA PHE A 260 -14.83 17.39 22.80
C PHE A 260 -15.59 18.07 23.92
N MET A 261 -14.98 18.17 25.09
CA MET A 261 -15.51 18.83 26.28
C MET A 261 -14.59 19.95 26.72
N CYS A 262 -15.18 21.04 27.25
CA CYS A 262 -14.40 22.15 27.75
C CYS A 262 -13.87 21.85 29.16
N LYS A 263 -12.54 21.90 29.35
CA LYS A 263 -11.90 21.73 30.67
C LYS A 263 -12.19 22.89 31.62
N LEU A 264 -12.46 24.07 31.07
CA LEU A 264 -12.69 25.33 31.81
C LEU A 264 -14.14 25.47 32.32
N CYS A 265 -15.06 24.64 31.82
CA CYS A 265 -16.42 24.59 32.35
C CYS A 265 -16.47 23.80 33.67
N TRP A 266 -17.30 24.29 34.60
CA TRP A 266 -17.69 23.56 35.80
C TRP A 266 -18.34 22.22 35.43
N LYS A 267 -18.11 21.17 36.23
CA LYS A 267 -18.54 19.79 35.93
C LYS A 267 -20.03 19.65 35.59
N SER A 268 -20.90 20.42 36.25
CA SER A 268 -22.36 20.43 36.03
C SER A 268 -22.80 21.04 34.70
N ALA A 269 -21.93 21.78 34.02
CA ALA A 269 -22.20 22.44 32.74
C ALA A 269 -21.37 21.86 31.58
N ARG A 270 -20.73 20.70 31.77
CA ARG A 270 -19.93 20.05 30.73
C ARG A 270 -20.85 19.47 29.65
N LYS A 271 -20.92 20.18 28.53
CA LYS A 271 -21.52 19.70 27.29
C LYS A 271 -20.43 19.09 26.39
N ILE A 272 -20.82 18.12 25.57
CA ILE A 272 -19.96 17.54 24.54
C ILE A 272 -20.22 18.28 23.23
N TYR A 273 -19.18 18.56 22.47
CA TYR A 273 -19.20 19.38 21.26
C TYR A 273 -18.45 18.71 20.11
N THR A 274 -18.76 19.10 18.88
CA THR A 274 -17.83 18.94 17.75
C THR A 274 -16.59 19.83 17.95
N TYR A 275 -15.53 19.61 17.17
CA TYR A 275 -14.32 20.42 17.31
C TYR A 275 -14.61 21.91 17.05
N GLU A 276 -15.38 22.21 16.00
CA GLU A 276 -15.79 23.58 15.70
C GLU A 276 -16.69 24.16 16.80
N GLY A 277 -17.60 23.36 17.35
CA GLY A 277 -18.49 23.74 18.42
C GLY A 277 -17.73 24.15 19.69
N ILE A 278 -16.71 23.37 20.07
CA ILE A 278 -15.89 23.72 21.24
C ILE A 278 -15.01 24.95 20.99
N CYS A 279 -14.46 25.11 19.78
CA CYS A 279 -13.71 26.32 19.44
C CYS A 279 -14.58 27.57 19.54
N ARG A 280 -15.84 27.50 19.08
CA ARG A 280 -16.81 28.59 19.20
C ARG A 280 -17.19 28.86 20.67
N HIS A 281 -17.40 27.81 21.46
CA HIS A 281 -17.66 27.92 22.90
C HIS A 281 -16.52 28.64 23.65
N LEU A 282 -15.28 28.30 23.32
CA LEU A 282 -14.09 28.92 23.93
C LEU A 282 -13.89 30.37 23.49
N THR A 283 -14.07 30.69 22.21
CA THR A 283 -13.77 32.01 21.63
C THR A 283 -14.89 33.02 21.76
N SER A 284 -16.13 32.60 21.53
CA SER A 284 -17.30 33.50 21.44
C SER A 284 -18.37 33.20 22.50
N GLY A 285 -18.17 32.13 23.27
CA GLY A 285 -19.07 31.74 24.35
C GLY A 285 -18.63 32.29 25.71
N ARG A 286 -18.77 31.47 26.75
CA ARG A 286 -18.57 31.88 28.15
C ARG A 286 -17.13 32.23 28.52
N HIS A 287 -16.13 31.84 27.72
CA HIS A 287 -14.71 32.00 28.08
C HIS A 287 -14.00 33.12 27.33
N SER A 288 -14.51 33.56 26.17
CA SER A 288 -13.96 34.68 25.37
C SER A 288 -12.42 34.62 25.16
N ILE A 289 -11.90 33.43 24.83
CA ILE A 289 -10.47 33.17 24.70
C ILE A 289 -9.99 33.49 23.28
N ALA A 290 -9.02 34.40 23.16
CA ALA A 290 -8.46 34.81 21.87
C ALA A 290 -7.62 33.71 21.17
N ARG A 291 -6.90 32.89 21.94
CA ARG A 291 -6.07 31.80 21.42
C ARG A 291 -6.31 30.50 22.16
N ILE A 292 -6.86 29.51 21.46
CA ILE A 292 -7.14 28.19 22.01
C ILE A 292 -5.86 27.36 22.07
N ASP A 293 -5.59 26.75 23.23
CA ASP A 293 -4.64 25.66 23.39
C ASP A 293 -5.44 24.36 23.51
N ASP A 294 -5.46 23.58 22.44
CA ASP A 294 -6.26 22.35 22.32
C ASP A 294 -6.02 21.41 23.52
N GLU A 295 -4.77 21.11 23.86
CA GLU A 295 -4.47 20.08 24.86
C GLU A 295 -4.67 20.60 26.29
N ARG A 296 -4.56 21.91 26.54
CA ARG A 296 -4.82 22.49 27.87
C ARG A 296 -6.29 22.82 28.13
N MET A 297 -7.04 23.18 27.09
CA MET A 297 -8.41 23.72 27.24
C MET A 297 -9.50 22.73 26.86
N ILE A 298 -9.18 21.72 26.05
CA ILE A 298 -10.13 20.73 25.55
C ILE A 298 -9.80 19.36 26.15
N GLU A 299 -10.85 18.64 26.54
CA GLU A 299 -10.84 17.25 26.96
C GLU A 299 -11.56 16.40 25.91
N VAL A 300 -11.03 15.22 25.61
CA VAL A 300 -11.68 14.26 24.71
C VAL A 300 -12.50 13.27 25.54
N ASP A 301 -13.76 13.05 25.12
CA ASP A 301 -14.63 12.03 25.70
C ASP A 301 -14.09 10.63 25.40
N ARG A 302 -13.51 10.01 26.44
CA ARG A 302 -12.87 8.70 26.36
C ARG A 302 -13.86 7.58 26.05
N GLU A 303 -15.10 7.67 26.53
CA GLU A 303 -16.12 6.64 26.31
C GLU A 303 -16.61 6.67 24.86
N LYS A 304 -16.74 7.87 24.28
CA LYS A 304 -17.03 7.99 22.84
C LYS A 304 -15.85 7.53 21.98
N VAL A 305 -14.60 7.84 22.34
CA VAL A 305 -13.42 7.35 21.60
C VAL A 305 -13.31 5.82 21.65
N LYS A 306 -13.62 5.17 22.79
CA LYS A 306 -13.63 3.70 22.90
C LYS A 306 -14.51 3.04 21.83
N LYS A 307 -15.69 3.62 21.56
CA LYS A 307 -16.65 3.11 20.57
C LYS A 307 -16.11 3.16 19.13
N LEU A 308 -15.08 3.98 18.88
CA LEU A 308 -14.42 4.07 17.57
C LEU A 308 -13.31 3.04 17.37
N LEU A 309 -12.76 2.48 18.45
CA LEU A 309 -11.64 1.54 18.35
C LEU A 309 -11.95 0.31 17.50
N PRO A 310 -13.13 -0.35 17.61
CA PRO A 310 -13.46 -1.49 16.76
C PRO A 310 -13.40 -1.16 15.26
N VAL A 311 -13.98 -0.01 14.87
CA VAL A 311 -13.95 0.48 13.48
C VAL A 311 -12.51 0.75 13.05
N TRP A 312 -11.72 1.39 13.90
CA TRP A 312 -10.32 1.66 13.61
C TRP A 312 -9.49 0.37 13.44
N PHE A 313 -9.64 -0.62 14.32
CA PHE A 313 -8.94 -1.90 14.22
C PHE A 313 -9.39 -2.74 13.02
N SER A 314 -10.63 -2.60 12.57
CA SER A 314 -11.12 -3.28 11.36
C SER A 314 -10.41 -2.82 10.07
N ASN A 315 -9.77 -1.64 10.08
CA ASN A 315 -8.99 -1.17 8.93
C ASN A 315 -7.69 -1.97 8.70
N PHE A 316 -7.30 -2.86 9.62
CA PHE A 316 -6.07 -3.64 9.51
C PHE A 316 -6.22 -5.00 8.84
N HIS A 317 -7.44 -5.49 8.61
CA HIS A 317 -7.67 -6.80 8.01
C HIS A 317 -8.77 -6.77 6.95
#